data_AF-A0A955B9W8-F1
#
_entry.id   AF-A0A955B9W8-F1
#
_cell.length_a   1.000
_cell.length_b   1.000
_cell.length_c   1.000
_cell.angle_alpha   90.00
_cell.angle_beta   90.00
_cell.angle_gamma   90.00
#
_symmetry.space_group_name_H-M   'P 1'
#
loop_
_entity.id
_entity.type
_entity.pdbx_description
1 polymer ?
#
loop_
_entity_poly.entity_id
_entity_poly.type
_entity_poly.pdbx_seq_one_letter_code
_entity_poly.pdbx_strand_id
1 'polypeptide(L)'
;VDEYQDTNLAQYAIVRALSIDHPNLAVTGDPDQSIYGWRGANIHNILEFEKDYPEVTVVRLEQNYRSTPRILHIADCLIKNNSKRLKKSLFTENEDGPPVRLATYATQKEEAEEIADRIVAEVDSGHRRFRDYAIFYRINALSRSIEQVFRERGIPFQMVNGVEFYQRKEIKDIFAYLQLINNPRDDVAFLRIVNVPARKIGNVTVDRLSEYARSHGLPLLEAARQASQIESLSKAAGGNITKFVSLIDTFSEVAHGAVEATIGHILSDTGYRDLLIESTNPEDQDRLANIEELLTDANEFDMQNPGAGHLESFLEERALVNDTDAFEGEADRVTMMTLHAAKGLEFPSVFIIAVEQGLIPHERSLPTGLEEERRLLFVGITRAERELQLSLTQLRSFRGSVNRVVPSSFLMELPRSEMDTVEPAQSYSYQPTDDFYQDDEYEEEVFEQRESDSKSQPFGIAGITTATAIFSQANDSEQQSADDLPNVDPGVFKIGMPVIHPEHGPGKVVALSGSGKNRTATINYAAGAGQRTVVLKHSPVRPIGS
;
A
#
# COMPACT_ATOMS: atom_id res chain seq x y z
N VAL A 1 27.76 -8.75 18.86
CA VAL A 1 26.41 -8.86 18.28
C VAL A 1 26.24 -7.69 17.33
N ASP A 2 26.08 -7.97 16.05
CA ASP A 2 25.86 -6.93 15.04
C ASP A 2 24.36 -6.64 14.85
N GLU A 3 24.03 -5.51 14.24
CA GLU A 3 22.65 -5.04 14.00
C GLU A 3 21.79 -5.00 15.28
N TYR A 4 22.41 -4.60 16.40
CA TYR A 4 21.82 -4.71 17.73
C TYR A 4 20.52 -3.89 17.92
N GLN A 5 20.32 -2.85 17.11
CA GLN A 5 19.09 -2.05 17.12
C GLN A 5 17.83 -2.82 16.70
N ASP A 6 17.99 -3.93 15.96
CA ASP A 6 16.86 -4.75 15.50
C ASP A 6 16.61 -5.97 16.38
N THR A 7 17.24 -6.02 17.55
CA THR A 7 17.02 -7.12 18.49
C THR A 7 15.66 -7.01 19.19
N ASN A 8 14.97 -8.15 19.32
CA ASN A 8 13.77 -8.25 20.14
C ASN A 8 14.11 -8.57 21.61
N LEU A 9 13.10 -8.53 22.49
CA LEU A 9 13.30 -8.77 23.93
C LEU A 9 13.89 -10.15 24.24
N ALA A 10 13.52 -11.19 23.48
CA ALA A 10 14.03 -12.54 23.69
C ALA A 10 15.52 -12.63 23.30
N GLN A 11 15.90 -12.05 22.16
CA GLN A 11 17.29 -11.98 21.71
C GLN A 11 18.15 -11.19 22.70
N TYR A 12 17.66 -10.03 23.17
CA TYR A 12 18.31 -9.26 24.22
C TYR A 12 18.53 -10.09 25.49
N ALA A 13 17.51 -10.81 25.97
CA ALA A 13 17.60 -11.62 27.17
C ALA A 13 18.63 -12.75 27.04
N ILE A 14 18.70 -13.41 25.87
CA ILE A 14 19.71 -14.44 25.58
C ILE A 14 21.12 -13.84 25.60
N VAL A 15 21.34 -12.73 24.88
CA VAL A 15 22.64 -12.06 24.81
C VAL A 15 23.10 -11.62 26.20
N ARG A 16 22.19 -11.03 26.99
CA ARG A 16 22.47 -10.62 28.36
C ARG A 16 22.83 -11.79 29.25
N ALA A 17 22.09 -12.90 29.17
CA ALA A 17 22.37 -14.10 29.96
C ALA A 17 23.76 -14.68 29.66
N LEU A 18 24.16 -14.69 28.39
CA LEU A 18 25.49 -15.17 27.96
C LEU A 18 26.64 -14.30 28.48
N SER A 19 26.39 -13.03 28.81
CA SER A 19 27.43 -12.10 29.28
C SER A 19 27.51 -11.95 30.81
N ILE A 20 26.70 -12.69 31.60
CA ILE A 20 26.69 -12.58 33.07
C ILE A 20 28.01 -13.03 33.68
N ASP A 21 28.45 -14.25 33.35
CA ASP A 21 29.67 -14.84 33.94
C ASP A 21 30.95 -14.25 33.32
N HIS A 22 30.84 -13.76 32.09
CA HIS A 22 31.94 -13.17 31.32
C HIS A 22 31.44 -11.90 30.62
N PRO A 23 31.70 -10.69 31.20
CA PRO A 23 31.20 -9.42 30.67
C PRO A 23 31.98 -8.93 29.42
N ASN A 24 32.29 -9.84 28.50
CA ASN A 24 33.01 -9.57 27.25
C ASN A 24 32.03 -9.38 26.08
N LEU A 25 30.95 -8.62 26.30
CA LEU A 25 29.94 -8.36 25.28
C LEU A 25 30.30 -7.12 24.48
N ALA A 26 30.55 -7.31 23.18
CA ALA A 26 30.63 -6.23 22.21
C ALA A 26 29.37 -6.22 21.34
N VAL A 27 28.71 -5.06 21.23
CA VAL A 27 27.56 -4.85 20.34
C VAL A 27 27.84 -3.72 19.37
N THR A 28 27.33 -3.86 18.15
CA THR A 28 27.38 -2.84 17.09
C THR A 28 25.98 -2.64 16.54
N GLY A 29 25.65 -1.41 16.18
CA GLY A 29 24.35 -1.08 15.63
C GLY A 29 24.15 0.42 15.48
N ASP A 30 23.09 0.76 14.77
CA ASP A 30 22.71 2.14 14.48
C ASP A 30 21.22 2.35 14.75
N PRO A 31 20.82 3.11 15.78
CA PRO A 31 19.40 3.38 16.06
C PRO A 31 18.64 4.02 14.89
N ASP A 32 19.33 4.76 14.02
CA ASP A 32 18.74 5.39 12.84
C ASP A 32 18.46 4.36 11.72
N GLN A 33 18.96 3.12 11.84
CA GLN A 33 18.72 1.98 10.93
C GLN A 33 17.88 0.87 11.58
N SER A 34 17.08 1.20 12.61
CA SER A 34 16.09 0.29 13.19
C SER A 34 14.81 0.31 12.34
N ILE A 35 14.55 -0.80 11.64
CA ILE A 35 13.45 -0.91 10.66
C ILE A 35 12.64 -2.21 10.76
N TYR A 36 12.92 -3.05 11.76
CA TYR A 36 12.18 -4.29 12.02
C TYR A 36 11.26 -4.19 13.25
N GLY A 37 10.72 -3.01 13.55
CA GLY A 37 9.81 -2.80 14.68
C GLY A 37 8.59 -3.72 14.61
N TRP A 38 8.06 -3.95 13.41
CA TRP A 38 6.96 -4.88 13.15
C TRP A 38 7.28 -6.36 13.47
N ARG A 39 8.57 -6.75 13.55
CA ARG A 39 9.00 -8.09 14.01
C ARG A 39 9.26 -8.15 15.51
N GLY A 40 8.93 -7.08 16.25
CA GLY A 40 9.16 -6.96 17.68
C GLY A 40 10.57 -6.46 18.05
N ALA A 41 11.32 -5.89 17.10
CA ALA A 41 12.56 -5.20 17.42
C ALA A 41 12.31 -4.05 18.40
N ASN A 42 13.18 -3.91 19.40
CA ASN A 42 13.07 -2.86 20.39
C ASN A 42 14.30 -1.96 20.34
N ILE A 43 14.14 -0.77 19.75
CA ILE A 43 15.19 0.26 19.67
C ILE A 43 15.73 0.67 21.06
N HIS A 44 14.97 0.48 22.14
CA HIS A 44 15.45 0.78 23.50
C HIS A 44 16.62 -0.13 23.90
N ASN A 45 16.74 -1.34 23.33
CA ASN A 45 17.84 -2.25 23.64
C ASN A 45 19.21 -1.60 23.37
N ILE A 46 19.33 -0.85 22.26
CA ILE A 46 20.57 -0.13 21.93
C ILE A 46 20.66 1.23 22.62
N LEU A 47 19.55 1.96 22.75
CA LEU A 47 19.53 3.29 23.37
C LEU A 47 19.81 3.25 24.87
N GLU A 48 19.46 2.16 25.54
CA GLU A 48 19.59 1.98 26.98
C GLU A 48 20.77 1.07 27.36
N PHE A 49 21.62 0.70 26.40
CA PHE A 49 22.74 -0.22 26.63
C PHE A 49 23.69 0.28 27.73
N GLU A 50 23.97 1.58 27.79
CA GLU A 50 24.81 2.20 28.82
C GLU A 50 24.18 2.12 30.23
N LYS A 51 22.86 1.99 30.34
CA LYS A 51 22.18 1.78 31.63
C LYS A 51 22.35 0.34 32.12
N ASP A 52 22.31 -0.61 31.19
CA ASP A 52 22.46 -2.04 31.49
C ASP A 52 23.91 -2.43 31.77
N TYR A 53 24.86 -1.76 31.11
CA TYR A 53 26.30 -1.99 31.25
C TYR A 53 27.02 -0.67 31.60
N PRO A 54 27.04 -0.24 32.87
CA PRO A 54 27.60 1.06 33.28
C PRO A 54 29.10 1.25 32.98
N GLU A 55 29.85 0.16 32.84
CA GLU A 55 31.30 0.17 32.56
C GLU A 55 31.61 0.02 31.05
N VAL A 56 30.60 0.12 30.17
CA VAL A 56 30.80 -0.03 28.72
C VAL A 56 31.66 1.09 28.14
N THR A 57 32.58 0.72 27.25
CA THR A 57 33.29 1.68 26.39
C THR A 57 32.48 1.95 25.12
N VAL A 58 32.07 3.21 24.92
CA VAL A 58 31.32 3.62 23.71
C VAL A 58 32.29 4.19 22.69
N VAL A 59 32.35 3.55 21.52
CA VAL A 59 33.11 4.03 20.35
C VAL A 59 32.14 4.50 19.28
N ARG A 60 32.31 5.74 18.80
CA ARG A 60 31.48 6.32 17.74
C ARG A 60 32.24 6.33 16.43
N LEU A 61 31.64 5.76 15.39
CA LEU A 61 32.16 5.78 14.03
C LEU A 61 31.42 6.86 13.23
N GLU A 62 32.08 7.99 13.02
CA GLU A 62 31.47 9.18 12.40
C GLU A 62 31.84 9.35 10.92
N GLN A 63 32.89 8.68 10.46
CA GLN A 63 33.30 8.72 9.06
C GLN A 63 32.55 7.66 8.25
N ASN A 64 31.81 8.11 7.24
CA ASN A 64 31.17 7.28 6.25
C ASN A 64 32.09 7.11 5.03
N TYR A 65 32.33 5.86 4.64
CA TYR A 65 33.20 5.49 3.53
C TYR A 65 32.44 5.11 2.25
N ARG A 66 31.11 5.04 2.31
CA ARG A 66 30.25 4.55 1.22
C ARG A 66 29.78 5.66 0.31
N SER A 67 29.06 6.63 0.89
CA SER A 67 28.24 7.58 0.16
C SER A 67 29.00 8.88 -0.09
N THR A 68 28.61 9.61 -1.13
CA THR A 68 29.10 10.97 -1.40
C THR A 68 28.60 11.97 -0.34
N PRO A 69 29.30 13.11 -0.15
CA PRO A 69 28.85 14.18 0.74
C PRO A 69 27.41 14.63 0.49
N ARG A 70 26.99 14.73 -0.79
CA ARG A 70 25.64 15.15 -1.16
C ARG A 70 24.57 14.17 -0.73
N ILE A 71 24.79 12.86 -0.91
CA ILE A 71 23.86 11.82 -0.46
C ILE A 71 23.74 11.83 1.08
N LEU A 72 24.88 11.93 1.79
CA LEU A 72 24.90 12.00 3.24
C LEU A 72 24.18 13.23 3.78
N HIS A 73 24.32 14.38 3.11
CA HIS A 73 23.62 15.60 3.49
C HIS A 73 22.10 15.42 3.41
N ILE A 74 21.58 14.87 2.31
CA ILE A 74 20.15 14.56 2.16
C ILE A 74 19.67 13.60 3.26
N ALA A 75 20.42 12.52 3.52
CA ALA A 75 20.10 11.54 4.55
C ALA A 75 20.05 12.15 5.96
N ASP A 76 21.00 13.02 6.28
CA ASP A 76 21.10 13.70 7.56
C ASP A 76 19.95 14.69 7.76
N CYS A 77 19.60 15.47 6.73
CA CYS A 77 18.44 16.38 6.75
C CYS A 77 17.13 15.62 7.01
N LEU A 78 16.94 14.46 6.39
CA LEU A 78 15.79 13.60 6.65
C LEU A 78 15.77 13.13 8.12
N ILE A 79 16.79 12.39 8.54
CA ILE A 79 16.77 11.67 9.83
C ILE A 79 16.76 12.59 11.05
N LYS A 80 17.23 13.84 10.92
CA LYS A 80 17.19 14.87 11.97
C LYS A 80 15.78 15.15 12.49
N ASN A 81 14.74 14.86 11.70
CA ASN A 81 13.33 15.04 12.10
C ASN A 81 12.82 13.95 13.07
N ASN A 82 13.57 12.85 13.29
CA ASN A 82 13.24 11.86 14.32
C ASN A 82 13.61 12.37 15.73
N SER A 83 12.70 12.15 16.68
CA SER A 83 12.89 12.52 18.08
C SER A 83 13.67 11.45 18.87
N LYS A 84 13.41 10.17 18.59
CA LYS A 84 14.06 9.03 19.28
C LYS A 84 15.34 8.62 18.55
N ARG A 85 16.41 9.42 18.71
CA ARG A 85 17.72 9.16 18.12
C ARG A 85 18.89 9.58 19.02
N LEU A 86 20.05 8.98 18.80
CA LEU A 86 21.32 9.49 19.30
C LEU A 86 21.85 10.53 18.31
N LYS A 87 22.21 11.72 18.81
CA LYS A 87 22.80 12.75 17.96
C LYS A 87 24.17 12.29 17.48
N LYS A 88 24.32 12.18 16.17
CA LYS A 88 25.57 11.90 15.48
C LYS A 88 25.68 12.80 14.25
N SER A 89 26.91 13.11 13.86
CA SER A 89 27.24 13.87 12.66
C SER A 89 28.13 12.99 11.79
N LEU A 90 27.58 12.48 10.69
CA LEU A 90 28.36 11.71 9.74
C LEU A 90 29.08 12.65 8.77
N PHE A 91 30.34 12.35 8.45
CA PHE A 91 31.10 13.04 7.41
C PHE A 91 31.77 12.04 6.47
N THR A 92 32.21 12.48 5.30
CA THR A 92 32.96 11.63 4.35
C THR A 92 34.09 12.43 3.70
N GLU A 93 35.12 11.70 3.26
CA GLU A 93 36.24 12.20 2.47
C GLU A 93 36.10 11.86 0.98
N ASN A 94 34.97 11.26 0.59
CA ASN A 94 34.64 10.99 -0.80
C ASN A 94 34.45 12.30 -1.59
N GLU A 95 34.65 12.22 -2.91
CA GLU A 95 34.30 13.31 -3.83
C GLU A 95 32.81 13.65 -3.74
N ASP A 96 32.46 14.93 -3.97
CA ASP A 96 31.10 15.46 -3.81
C ASP A 96 30.01 14.66 -4.55
N GLY A 97 30.37 14.08 -5.71
CA GLY A 97 29.44 13.36 -6.59
C GLY A 97 28.40 14.28 -7.25
N PRO A 98 27.53 13.73 -8.11
CA PRO A 98 26.42 14.48 -8.69
C PRO A 98 25.37 14.87 -7.62
N PRO A 99 24.56 15.91 -7.86
CA PRO A 99 23.41 16.21 -7.01
C PRO A 99 22.44 15.04 -6.95
N VAL A 100 21.79 14.86 -5.79
CA VAL A 100 20.69 13.90 -5.69
C VAL A 100 19.54 14.40 -6.56
N ARG A 101 19.03 13.53 -7.44
CA ARG A 101 17.94 13.88 -8.34
C ARG A 101 16.59 13.64 -7.67
N LEU A 102 15.67 14.58 -7.81
CA LEU A 102 14.25 14.43 -7.46
C LEU A 102 13.43 14.55 -8.76
N ALA A 103 12.85 13.44 -9.21
CA ALA A 103 12.15 13.40 -10.49
C ALA A 103 10.64 13.18 -10.29
N THR A 104 9.84 14.05 -10.88
CA THR A 104 8.39 13.90 -10.97
C THR A 104 8.03 13.45 -12.38
N TYR A 105 7.33 12.33 -12.51
CA TYR A 105 6.85 11.78 -13.78
C TYR A 105 5.33 11.94 -13.90
N ALA A 106 4.74 11.89 -15.10
CA ALA A 106 3.28 12.01 -15.17
C ALA A 106 2.60 10.72 -14.68
N THR A 107 3.13 9.56 -15.06
CA THR A 107 2.58 8.24 -14.73
C THR A 107 3.64 7.27 -14.25
N GLN A 108 3.22 6.15 -13.63
CA GLN A 108 4.15 5.08 -13.23
C GLN A 108 4.81 4.36 -14.41
N LYS A 109 4.17 4.40 -15.59
CA LYS A 109 4.74 3.86 -16.83
C LYS A 109 5.91 4.73 -17.29
N GLU A 110 5.71 6.06 -17.33
CA GLU A 110 6.77 7.01 -17.65
C GLU A 110 7.93 6.95 -16.64
N GLU A 111 7.63 6.79 -15.34
CA GLU A 111 8.65 6.58 -14.31
C GLU A 111 9.53 5.37 -14.65
N ALA A 112 8.92 4.26 -15.07
CA ALA A 112 9.62 3.04 -15.45
C ALA A 112 10.42 3.19 -16.75
N GLU A 113 9.82 3.77 -17.79
CA GLU A 113 10.45 4.02 -19.09
C GLU A 113 11.68 4.91 -18.97
N GLU A 114 11.57 6.02 -18.23
CA GLU A 114 12.67 6.97 -18.05
C GLU A 114 13.80 6.38 -17.19
N ILE A 115 13.49 5.57 -16.17
CA ILE A 115 14.51 4.85 -15.41
C ILE A 115 15.24 3.84 -16.30
N ALA A 116 14.50 3.08 -17.11
CA ALA A 116 15.07 2.11 -18.05
C ALA A 116 15.96 2.80 -19.10
N ASP A 117 15.49 3.86 -19.73
CA ASP A 117 16.21 4.61 -20.75
C ASP A 117 17.51 5.21 -20.19
N ARG A 118 17.49 5.70 -18.95
CA ARG A 118 18.70 6.19 -18.27
C ARG A 118 19.72 5.08 -18.00
N ILE A 119 19.27 3.92 -17.52
CA ILE A 119 20.16 2.78 -17.27
C ILE A 119 20.80 2.33 -18.59
N VAL A 120 20.01 2.19 -19.65
CA VAL A 120 20.50 1.78 -20.98
C VAL A 120 21.51 2.79 -21.51
N ALA A 121 21.24 4.09 -21.45
CA ALA A 121 22.15 5.11 -21.96
C ALA A 121 23.54 5.08 -21.26
N GLU A 122 23.57 4.88 -19.95
CA GLU A 122 24.81 4.79 -19.17
C GLU A 122 25.57 3.47 -19.40
N VAL A 123 24.85 2.37 -19.59
CA VAL A 123 25.46 1.08 -19.92
C VAL A 123 26.02 1.08 -21.35
N ASP A 124 25.27 1.61 -22.32
CA ASP A 124 25.69 1.72 -23.73
C ASP A 124 26.88 2.66 -23.92
N SER A 125 26.96 3.72 -23.10
CA SER A 125 28.13 4.61 -23.09
C SER A 125 29.35 4.01 -22.38
N GLY A 126 29.19 2.84 -21.74
CA GLY A 126 30.27 2.10 -21.09
C GLY A 126 30.70 2.64 -19.73
N HIS A 127 29.96 3.58 -19.14
CA HIS A 127 30.29 4.18 -17.86
C HIS A 127 29.97 3.24 -16.68
N ARG A 128 28.92 2.44 -16.80
CA ARG A 128 28.41 1.55 -15.73
C ARG A 128 27.92 0.22 -16.31
N ARG A 129 27.69 -0.75 -15.44
CA ARG A 129 27.11 -2.06 -15.75
C ARG A 129 25.74 -2.22 -15.11
N PHE A 130 24.91 -3.14 -15.58
CA PHE A 130 23.57 -3.36 -15.03
C PHE A 130 23.60 -3.66 -13.52
N ARG A 131 24.58 -4.44 -13.04
CA ARG A 131 24.78 -4.75 -11.61
C ARG A 131 25.10 -3.56 -10.72
N ASP A 132 25.49 -2.43 -11.30
CA ASP A 132 25.82 -1.21 -10.54
C ASP A 132 24.55 -0.43 -10.15
N TYR A 133 23.38 -0.87 -10.64
CA TYR A 133 22.08 -0.25 -10.40
C TYR A 133 21.21 -1.08 -9.46
N ALA A 134 20.53 -0.37 -8.56
CA ALA A 134 19.43 -0.93 -7.79
C ALA A 134 18.18 -0.05 -7.81
N ILE A 135 17.02 -0.70 -7.78
CA ILE A 135 15.71 -0.05 -7.67
C ILE A 135 15.04 -0.48 -6.38
N PHE A 136 14.72 0.50 -5.55
CA PHE A 136 14.06 0.31 -4.27
C PHE A 136 12.62 0.83 -4.30
N TYR A 137 11.73 0.03 -3.73
CA TYR A 137 10.32 0.35 -3.54
C TYR A 137 9.86 -0.07 -2.15
N ARG A 138 8.71 0.47 -1.71
CA ARG A 138 8.17 0.14 -0.38
C ARG A 138 7.52 -1.23 -0.30
N ILE A 139 6.78 -1.61 -1.34
CA ILE A 139 5.97 -2.82 -1.43
C ILE A 139 6.25 -3.52 -2.75
N ASN A 140 6.16 -4.86 -2.75
CA ASN A 140 6.46 -5.67 -3.91
C ASN A 140 5.51 -5.46 -5.10
N ALA A 141 4.30 -4.93 -4.88
CA ALA A 141 3.36 -4.63 -5.96
C ALA A 141 3.93 -3.57 -6.95
N LEU A 142 4.74 -2.62 -6.45
CA LEU A 142 5.31 -1.55 -7.28
C LEU A 142 6.39 -2.04 -8.25
N SER A 143 6.84 -3.30 -8.15
CA SER A 143 7.86 -3.83 -9.06
C SER A 143 7.30 -4.10 -10.46
N ARG A 144 5.99 -4.38 -10.62
CA ARG A 144 5.41 -4.84 -11.88
C ARG A 144 5.70 -3.89 -13.06
N SER A 145 5.46 -2.59 -12.90
CA SER A 145 5.64 -1.62 -13.99
C SER A 145 7.10 -1.54 -14.45
N ILE A 146 8.04 -1.64 -13.52
CA ILE A 146 9.48 -1.68 -13.81
C ILE A 146 9.86 -2.99 -14.48
N GLU A 147 9.40 -4.13 -13.95
CA GLU A 147 9.66 -5.47 -14.52
C GLU A 147 9.19 -5.55 -15.98
N GLN A 148 8.00 -5.02 -16.28
CA GLN A 148 7.45 -5.00 -17.63
C GLN A 148 8.35 -4.21 -18.58
N VAL A 149 8.64 -2.94 -18.26
CA VAL A 149 9.48 -2.08 -19.11
C VAL A 149 10.88 -2.66 -19.26
N PHE A 150 11.46 -3.24 -18.20
CA PHE A 150 12.78 -3.86 -18.28
C PHE A 150 12.80 -5.03 -19.25
N ARG A 151 11.77 -5.89 -19.26
CA ARG A 151 11.65 -6.95 -20.27
C ARG A 151 11.49 -6.39 -21.67
N GLU A 152 10.63 -5.39 -21.86
CA GLU A 152 10.41 -4.72 -23.15
C GLU A 152 11.71 -4.11 -23.71
N ARG A 153 12.56 -3.55 -22.84
CA ARG A 153 13.85 -2.96 -23.20
C ARG A 153 15.02 -3.95 -23.18
N GLY A 154 14.79 -5.22 -22.87
CA GLY A 154 15.83 -6.25 -22.79
C GLY A 154 16.86 -6.01 -21.66
N ILE A 155 16.48 -5.31 -20.60
CA ILE A 155 17.32 -5.04 -19.44
C ILE A 155 17.27 -6.25 -18.50
N PRO A 156 18.40 -6.92 -18.22
CA PRO A 156 18.41 -8.06 -17.31
C PRO A 156 18.28 -7.56 -15.86
N PHE A 157 17.36 -8.17 -15.10
CA PHE A 157 17.15 -7.83 -13.69
C PHE A 157 17.06 -9.07 -12.80
N GLN A 158 17.10 -8.84 -11.48
CA GLN A 158 16.93 -9.85 -10.44
C GLN A 158 16.17 -9.27 -9.24
N MET A 159 15.37 -10.11 -8.58
CA MET A 159 14.61 -9.75 -7.38
C MET A 159 15.31 -10.28 -6.12
N VAL A 160 15.56 -9.44 -5.12
CA VAL A 160 16.14 -9.89 -3.84
C VAL A 160 15.05 -10.29 -2.86
N ASN A 161 15.16 -11.51 -2.31
CA ASN A 161 14.20 -12.08 -1.34
C ASN A 161 12.75 -12.04 -1.82
N GLY A 162 12.54 -12.11 -3.13
CA GLY A 162 11.23 -12.13 -3.77
C GLY A 162 11.27 -12.96 -5.04
N VAL A 163 10.09 -13.32 -5.52
CA VAL A 163 9.92 -13.84 -6.88
C VAL A 163 9.35 -12.72 -7.74
N GLU A 164 9.63 -12.81 -9.03
CA GLU A 164 9.05 -11.96 -10.06
C GLU A 164 7.52 -11.94 -9.96
N PHE A 165 6.90 -10.86 -10.40
CA PHE A 165 5.49 -10.58 -10.15
C PHE A 165 4.58 -11.75 -10.52
N TYR A 166 4.69 -12.27 -11.75
CA TYR A 166 3.85 -13.35 -12.25
C TYR A 166 4.20 -14.74 -11.69
N GLN A 167 5.35 -14.87 -11.02
CA GLN A 167 5.77 -16.11 -10.36
C GLN A 167 5.19 -16.26 -8.94
N ARG A 168 4.60 -15.19 -8.39
CA ARG A 168 4.01 -15.16 -7.04
C ARG A 168 2.83 -16.11 -6.93
N LYS A 169 2.64 -16.68 -5.74
CA LYS A 169 1.65 -17.75 -5.51
C LYS A 169 0.24 -17.27 -5.85
N GLU A 170 -0.16 -16.14 -5.30
CA GLU A 170 -1.47 -15.52 -5.48
C GLU A 170 -1.74 -15.15 -6.93
N ILE A 171 -0.72 -14.67 -7.66
CA ILE A 171 -0.87 -14.34 -9.08
C ILE A 171 -1.06 -15.62 -9.89
N LYS A 172 -0.23 -16.64 -9.68
CA LYS A 172 -0.40 -17.96 -10.31
C LYS A 172 -1.73 -18.63 -9.96
N ASP A 173 -2.26 -18.42 -8.76
CA ASP A 173 -3.57 -18.96 -8.37
C ASP A 173 -4.67 -18.33 -9.22
N ILE A 174 -4.67 -17.01 -9.41
CA ILE A 174 -5.62 -16.32 -10.31
C ILE A 174 -5.41 -16.71 -11.77
N PHE A 175 -4.16 -16.78 -12.24
CA PHE A 175 -3.86 -17.24 -13.60
C PHE A 175 -4.37 -18.66 -13.86
N ALA A 176 -4.31 -19.56 -12.88
CA ALA A 176 -4.88 -20.89 -13.04
C ALA A 176 -6.42 -20.90 -13.11
N TYR A 177 -7.12 -19.96 -12.47
CA TYR A 177 -8.55 -19.77 -12.75
C TYR A 177 -8.77 -19.36 -14.21
N LEU A 178 -8.05 -18.34 -14.67
CA LEU A 178 -8.14 -17.83 -16.04
C LEU A 178 -7.81 -18.91 -17.08
N GLN A 179 -6.76 -19.70 -16.85
CA GLN A 179 -6.35 -20.82 -17.70
C GLN A 179 -7.42 -21.92 -17.76
N LEU A 180 -8.01 -22.30 -16.62
CA LEU A 180 -9.06 -23.33 -16.60
C LEU A 180 -10.34 -22.85 -17.29
N ILE A 181 -10.68 -21.56 -17.16
CA ILE A 181 -11.82 -20.94 -17.85
C ILE A 181 -11.58 -20.92 -19.36
N ASN A 182 -10.38 -20.51 -19.80
CA ASN A 182 -10.01 -20.47 -21.21
C ASN A 182 -9.88 -21.88 -21.83
N ASN A 183 -9.31 -22.82 -21.06
CA ASN A 183 -9.12 -24.20 -21.45
C ASN A 183 -9.65 -25.17 -20.38
N PRO A 184 -10.92 -25.61 -20.50
CA PRO A 184 -11.55 -26.58 -19.59
C PRO A 184 -10.85 -27.94 -19.46
N ARG A 185 -9.83 -28.21 -20.29
CA ARG A 185 -9.05 -29.45 -20.28
C ARG A 185 -7.71 -29.31 -19.54
N ASP A 186 -7.43 -28.16 -18.94
CA ASP A 186 -6.20 -27.93 -18.20
C ASP A 186 -6.26 -28.54 -16.79
N ASP A 187 -5.83 -29.80 -16.70
CA ASP A 187 -5.78 -30.55 -15.44
C ASP A 187 -4.77 -29.94 -14.44
N VAL A 188 -3.72 -29.25 -14.91
CA VAL A 188 -2.70 -28.63 -14.04
C VAL A 188 -3.30 -27.41 -13.34
N ALA A 189 -3.98 -26.55 -14.11
CA ALA A 189 -4.72 -25.42 -13.58
C ALA A 189 -5.81 -25.90 -12.60
N PHE A 190 -6.60 -26.91 -12.97
CA PHE A 190 -7.62 -27.50 -12.10
C PHE A 190 -7.05 -27.93 -10.74
N LEU A 191 -5.96 -28.73 -10.73
CA LEU A 191 -5.36 -29.23 -9.49
C LEU A 191 -4.83 -28.11 -8.60
N ARG A 192 -4.36 -27.01 -9.19
CA ARG A 192 -3.87 -25.85 -8.45
C ARG A 192 -4.98 -25.14 -7.67
N ILE A 193 -6.13 -24.94 -8.30
CA ILE A 193 -7.17 -24.04 -7.76
C ILE A 193 -8.36 -24.74 -7.10
N VAL A 194 -8.54 -26.05 -7.31
CA VAL A 194 -9.71 -26.80 -6.79
C VAL A 194 -9.95 -26.57 -5.29
N ASN A 195 -8.88 -26.42 -4.50
CA ASN A 195 -8.95 -26.17 -3.06
C ASN A 195 -8.27 -24.86 -2.63
N VAL A 196 -8.15 -23.88 -3.53
CA VAL A 196 -7.65 -22.53 -3.22
C VAL A 196 -8.68 -21.48 -3.66
N PRO A 197 -9.31 -20.72 -2.75
CA PRO A 197 -9.28 -20.84 -1.29
C PRO A 197 -9.79 -22.20 -0.78
N ALA A 198 -9.57 -22.51 0.51
CA ALA A 198 -9.88 -23.83 1.07
C ALA A 198 -11.39 -24.16 1.00
N ARG A 199 -11.74 -25.22 0.27
CA ARG A 199 -13.13 -25.70 0.04
C ARG A 199 -13.44 -27.03 0.71
N LYS A 200 -12.58 -27.46 1.65
CA LYS A 200 -12.64 -28.79 2.28
C LYS A 200 -12.57 -29.93 1.25
N ILE A 201 -11.77 -29.73 0.19
CA ILE A 201 -11.46 -30.74 -0.82
C ILE A 201 -10.03 -31.22 -0.53
N GLY A 202 -9.89 -32.31 0.22
CA GLY A 202 -8.58 -32.86 0.61
C GLY A 202 -7.94 -33.72 -0.48
N ASN A 203 -6.64 -34.01 -0.32
CA ASN A 203 -5.85 -34.77 -1.30
C ASN A 203 -6.50 -36.11 -1.68
N VAL A 204 -7.02 -36.86 -0.71
CA VAL A 204 -7.70 -38.15 -0.97
C VAL A 204 -8.91 -37.99 -1.91
N THR A 205 -9.65 -36.89 -1.79
CA THR A 205 -10.77 -36.58 -2.68
C THR A 205 -10.27 -36.28 -4.10
N VAL A 206 -9.19 -35.51 -4.22
CA VAL A 206 -8.55 -35.18 -5.50
C VAL A 206 -7.98 -36.44 -6.17
N ASP A 207 -7.35 -37.33 -5.41
CA ASP A 207 -6.79 -38.59 -5.92
C ASP A 207 -7.89 -39.49 -6.49
N ARG A 208 -9.00 -39.65 -5.76
CA ARG A 208 -10.16 -40.45 -6.19
C ARG A 208 -10.83 -39.87 -7.44
N LEU A 209 -10.95 -38.54 -7.51
CA LEU A 209 -11.44 -37.85 -8.70
C LEU A 209 -10.51 -38.08 -9.89
N SER A 210 -9.19 -38.00 -9.67
CA SER A 210 -8.17 -38.21 -10.71
C SER A 210 -8.14 -39.65 -11.22
N GLU A 211 -8.37 -40.62 -10.35
CA GLU A 211 -8.50 -42.04 -10.72
C GLU A 211 -9.76 -42.29 -11.56
N TYR A 212 -10.89 -41.69 -11.18
CA TYR A 212 -12.12 -41.73 -11.96
C TYR A 212 -11.93 -41.09 -13.35
N ALA A 213 -11.33 -39.90 -13.41
CA ALA A 213 -11.02 -39.20 -14.65
C ALA A 213 -10.15 -40.07 -15.58
N ARG A 214 -9.08 -40.66 -15.04
CA ARG A 214 -8.15 -41.53 -15.79
C ARG A 214 -8.83 -42.78 -16.33
N SER A 215 -9.66 -43.44 -15.53
CA SER A 215 -10.37 -44.67 -15.94
C SER A 215 -11.43 -44.44 -17.03
N HIS A 216 -11.99 -43.22 -17.11
CA HIS A 216 -13.00 -42.85 -18.09
C HIS A 216 -12.45 -42.03 -19.26
N GLY A 217 -11.15 -41.69 -19.25
CA GLY A 217 -10.52 -40.86 -20.29
C GLY A 217 -11.06 -39.43 -20.33
N LEU A 218 -11.46 -38.89 -19.18
CA LEU A 218 -12.04 -37.55 -19.05
C LEU A 218 -11.02 -36.56 -18.48
N PRO A 219 -11.03 -35.29 -18.89
CA PRO A 219 -10.38 -34.21 -18.14
C PRO A 219 -10.95 -34.08 -16.72
N LEU A 220 -10.18 -33.53 -15.79
CA LEU A 220 -10.57 -33.42 -14.38
C LEU A 220 -11.83 -32.58 -14.17
N LEU A 221 -12.01 -31.49 -14.93
CA LEU A 221 -13.21 -30.67 -14.82
C LEU A 221 -14.47 -31.43 -15.26
N GLU A 222 -14.37 -32.25 -16.31
CA GLU A 222 -15.49 -33.07 -16.78
C GLU A 222 -15.79 -34.22 -15.80
N ALA A 223 -14.76 -34.85 -15.24
CA ALA A 223 -14.93 -35.81 -14.16
C ALA A 223 -15.58 -35.16 -12.92
N ALA A 224 -15.23 -33.90 -12.62
CA ALA A 224 -15.79 -33.14 -11.50
C ALA A 224 -17.28 -32.83 -11.70
N ARG A 225 -17.73 -32.58 -12.94
CA ARG A 225 -19.17 -32.47 -13.27
C ARG A 225 -19.95 -33.74 -12.91
N GLN A 226 -19.28 -34.88 -12.97
CA GLN A 226 -19.84 -36.20 -12.64
C GLN A 226 -19.58 -36.62 -11.18
N ALA A 227 -19.12 -35.72 -10.30
CA ALA A 227 -18.70 -36.07 -8.95
C ALA A 227 -19.78 -36.78 -8.10
N SER A 228 -21.07 -36.58 -8.39
CA SER A 228 -22.19 -37.26 -7.74
C SER A 228 -22.31 -38.75 -8.11
N GLN A 229 -21.71 -39.17 -9.22
CA GLN A 229 -21.74 -40.54 -9.75
C GLN A 229 -20.53 -41.35 -9.27
N ILE A 230 -19.53 -40.71 -8.66
CA ILE A 230 -18.30 -41.36 -8.21
C ILE A 230 -18.56 -42.02 -6.84
N GLU A 231 -18.80 -43.33 -6.83
CA GLU A 231 -19.09 -44.10 -5.60
C GLU A 231 -17.97 -44.04 -4.55
N SER A 232 -16.72 -43.83 -4.99
CA SER A 232 -15.57 -43.72 -4.09
C SER A 232 -15.54 -42.38 -3.33
N LEU A 233 -16.32 -41.37 -3.73
CA LEU A 233 -16.38 -40.08 -3.06
C LEU A 233 -17.46 -40.07 -1.97
N SER A 234 -17.17 -39.39 -0.85
CA SER A 234 -18.21 -39.13 0.15
C SER A 234 -19.20 -38.10 -0.40
N LYS A 235 -20.47 -38.16 0.05
CA LYS A 235 -21.50 -37.18 -0.35
C LYS A 235 -21.07 -35.74 -0.09
N ALA A 236 -20.35 -35.48 1.01
CA ALA A 236 -19.82 -34.16 1.33
C ALA A 236 -18.73 -33.71 0.35
N ALA A 237 -17.79 -34.60 0.00
CA ALA A 237 -16.75 -34.32 -0.97
C ALA A 237 -17.33 -34.05 -2.36
N GLY A 238 -18.27 -34.89 -2.82
CA GLY A 238 -18.98 -34.69 -4.08
C GLY A 238 -19.71 -33.34 -4.13
N GLY A 239 -20.42 -32.98 -3.05
CA GLY A 239 -21.10 -31.69 -2.97
C GLY A 239 -20.16 -30.48 -3.01
N ASN A 240 -18.97 -30.56 -2.38
CA ASN A 240 -17.97 -29.49 -2.46
C ASN A 240 -17.38 -29.36 -3.87
N ILE A 241 -17.14 -30.47 -4.56
CA ILE A 241 -16.68 -30.47 -5.96
C ILE A 241 -17.74 -29.86 -6.88
N THR A 242 -19.02 -30.26 -6.73
CA THR A 242 -20.11 -29.69 -7.54
C THR A 242 -20.22 -28.18 -7.37
N LYS A 243 -20.07 -27.66 -6.15
CA LYS A 243 -20.03 -26.20 -5.91
C LYS A 243 -18.86 -25.52 -6.63
N PHE A 244 -17.69 -26.14 -6.62
CA PHE A 244 -16.53 -25.62 -7.34
C PHE A 244 -16.78 -25.59 -8.86
N VAL A 245 -17.34 -26.66 -9.42
CA VAL A 245 -17.71 -26.72 -10.85
C VAL A 245 -18.69 -25.60 -11.20
N SER A 246 -19.72 -25.40 -10.38
CA SER A 246 -20.69 -24.30 -10.60
C SER A 246 -20.03 -22.91 -10.62
N LEU A 247 -19.01 -22.68 -9.78
CA LEU A 247 -18.25 -21.42 -9.82
C LEU A 247 -17.51 -21.25 -11.16
N ILE A 248 -16.81 -22.29 -11.62
CA ILE A 248 -16.09 -22.24 -12.91
C ILE A 248 -17.05 -22.02 -14.07
N ASP A 249 -18.23 -22.63 -14.04
CA ASP A 249 -19.27 -22.42 -15.05
C ASP A 249 -19.73 -20.96 -15.08
N THR A 250 -20.02 -20.38 -13.91
CA THR A 250 -20.38 -18.96 -13.80
C THR A 250 -19.27 -18.05 -14.33
N PHE A 251 -18.00 -18.32 -14.01
CA PHE A 251 -16.89 -17.50 -14.52
C PHE A 251 -16.73 -17.64 -16.04
N SER A 252 -16.99 -18.82 -16.59
CA SER A 252 -16.93 -19.06 -18.04
C SER A 252 -17.98 -18.25 -18.81
N GLU A 253 -19.14 -17.98 -18.21
CA GLU A 253 -20.18 -17.12 -18.83
C GLU A 253 -19.76 -15.64 -18.89
N VAL A 254 -18.97 -15.18 -17.93
CA VAL A 254 -18.53 -13.75 -17.84
C VAL A 254 -17.21 -13.50 -18.58
N ALA A 255 -16.42 -14.53 -18.85
CA ALA A 255 -15.12 -14.46 -19.51
C ALA A 255 -15.12 -13.94 -20.96
N HIS A 256 -16.29 -13.64 -21.52
CA HIS A 256 -16.44 -12.97 -22.81
C HIS A 256 -16.26 -11.45 -22.75
N GLY A 257 -16.28 -10.86 -21.54
CA GLY A 257 -16.07 -9.44 -21.30
C GLY A 257 -14.61 -9.07 -21.00
N ALA A 258 -14.44 -7.97 -20.28
CA ALA A 258 -13.16 -7.47 -19.80
C ALA A 258 -12.45 -8.49 -18.88
N VAL A 259 -11.12 -8.59 -18.99
CA VAL A 259 -10.32 -9.47 -18.13
C VAL A 259 -10.38 -8.99 -16.68
N GLU A 260 -10.31 -7.68 -16.45
CA GLU A 260 -10.42 -7.09 -15.11
C GLU A 260 -11.71 -7.52 -14.41
N ALA A 261 -12.84 -7.46 -15.12
CA ALA A 261 -14.13 -7.88 -14.58
C ALA A 261 -14.13 -9.38 -14.24
N THR A 262 -13.56 -10.21 -15.11
CA THR A 262 -13.45 -11.67 -14.87
C THR A 262 -12.63 -11.97 -13.62
N ILE A 263 -11.48 -11.31 -13.45
CA ILE A 263 -10.66 -11.43 -12.24
C ILE A 263 -11.43 -10.93 -11.01
N GLY A 264 -12.14 -9.80 -11.13
CA GLY A 264 -13.00 -9.26 -10.07
C GLY A 264 -14.05 -10.26 -9.59
N HIS A 265 -14.73 -10.94 -10.52
CA HIS A 265 -15.69 -12.00 -10.21
C HIS A 265 -15.04 -13.21 -9.53
N ILE A 266 -13.88 -13.67 -10.02
CA ILE A 266 -13.13 -14.75 -9.38
C ILE A 266 -12.80 -14.38 -7.93
N LEU A 267 -12.28 -13.17 -7.71
CA LEU A 267 -11.85 -12.72 -6.38
C LEU A 267 -13.01 -12.60 -5.39
N SER A 268 -14.16 -12.07 -5.85
CA SER A 268 -15.39 -11.91 -5.06
C SER A 268 -16.04 -13.26 -4.76
N ASP A 269 -16.37 -14.05 -5.78
CA ASP A 269 -17.25 -15.21 -5.62
C ASP A 269 -16.53 -16.41 -5.00
N THR A 270 -15.21 -16.46 -5.10
CA THR A 270 -14.41 -17.47 -4.38
C THR A 270 -14.11 -17.09 -2.93
N GLY A 271 -14.35 -15.84 -2.53
CA GLY A 271 -13.95 -15.30 -1.22
C GLY A 271 -12.43 -15.13 -1.07
N TYR A 272 -11.66 -15.15 -2.16
CA TYR A 272 -10.20 -15.02 -2.11
C TYR A 272 -9.81 -13.65 -1.55
N ARG A 273 -10.45 -12.58 -2.04
CA ARG A 273 -10.15 -11.21 -1.60
C ARG A 273 -10.48 -11.01 -0.13
N ASP A 274 -11.67 -11.44 0.29
CA ASP A 274 -12.14 -11.30 1.67
C ASP A 274 -11.23 -12.01 2.66
N LEU A 275 -10.74 -13.22 2.31
CA LEU A 275 -9.80 -13.97 3.14
C LEU A 275 -8.49 -13.20 3.41
N LEU A 276 -8.00 -12.43 2.42
CA LEU A 276 -6.79 -11.62 2.59
C LEU A 276 -7.09 -10.32 3.35
N ILE A 277 -8.23 -9.69 3.11
CA ILE A 277 -8.66 -8.47 3.81
C ILE A 277 -8.83 -8.72 5.31
N GLU A 278 -9.46 -9.84 5.68
CA GLU A 278 -9.70 -10.21 7.08
C GLU A 278 -8.44 -10.69 7.82
N SER A 279 -7.36 -11.02 7.09
CA SER A 279 -6.12 -11.51 7.69
C SER A 279 -5.32 -10.39 8.36
N THR A 280 -4.89 -10.64 9.60
CA THR A 280 -3.98 -9.76 10.33
C THR A 280 -2.51 -10.01 9.99
N ASN A 281 -2.21 -11.01 9.17
CA ASN A 281 -0.85 -11.34 8.76
C ASN A 281 -0.32 -10.30 7.75
N PRO A 282 0.81 -9.64 8.01
CA PRO A 282 1.44 -8.72 7.06
C PRO A 282 1.68 -9.32 5.67
N GLU A 283 2.03 -10.60 5.58
CA GLU A 283 2.27 -11.27 4.30
C GLU A 283 1.01 -11.36 3.43
N ASP A 284 -0.16 -11.60 4.04
CA ASP A 284 -1.42 -11.69 3.30
C ASP A 284 -1.85 -10.33 2.73
N GLN A 285 -1.40 -9.26 3.38
CA GLN A 285 -1.63 -7.92 2.89
C GLN A 285 -0.73 -7.56 1.70
N ASP A 286 0.51 -8.07 1.67
CA ASP A 286 1.36 -7.98 0.48
C ASP A 286 0.74 -8.78 -0.68
N ARG A 287 0.16 -9.96 -0.40
CA ARG A 287 -0.60 -10.73 -1.41
C ARG A 287 -1.79 -9.95 -1.94
N LEU A 288 -2.54 -9.27 -1.07
CA LEU A 288 -3.65 -8.43 -1.47
C LEU A 288 -3.18 -7.32 -2.41
N ALA A 289 -2.10 -6.60 -2.05
CA ALA A 289 -1.54 -5.57 -2.91
C ALA A 289 -1.11 -6.10 -4.29
N ASN A 290 -0.56 -7.32 -4.35
CA ASN A 290 -0.18 -7.96 -5.62
C ASN A 290 -1.40 -8.31 -6.48
N ILE A 291 -2.49 -8.78 -5.86
CA ILE A 291 -3.75 -9.06 -6.57
C ILE A 291 -4.38 -7.77 -7.11
N GLU A 292 -4.36 -6.70 -6.33
CA GLU A 292 -4.90 -5.41 -6.77
C GLU A 292 -4.04 -4.77 -7.87
N GLU A 293 -2.73 -5.07 -7.89
CA GLU A 293 -1.85 -4.74 -9.01
C GLU A 293 -2.17 -5.59 -10.26
N LEU A 294 -2.52 -6.86 -10.11
CA LEU A 294 -2.96 -7.70 -11.23
C LEU A 294 -4.27 -7.18 -11.86
N LEU A 295 -5.21 -6.68 -11.05
CA LEU A 295 -6.40 -5.98 -11.57
C LEU A 295 -6.03 -4.72 -12.35
N THR A 296 -5.01 -4.00 -11.90
CA THR A 296 -4.49 -2.83 -12.61
C THR A 296 -3.90 -3.23 -13.96
N ASP A 297 -3.11 -4.31 -14.00
CA ASP A 297 -2.56 -4.89 -15.23
C ASP A 297 -3.65 -5.33 -16.22
N ALA A 298 -4.69 -6.00 -15.72
CA ALA A 298 -5.82 -6.43 -16.54
C ALA A 298 -6.60 -5.24 -17.12
N ASN A 299 -6.83 -4.19 -16.32
CA ASN A 299 -7.49 -2.96 -16.78
C ASN A 299 -6.65 -2.24 -17.86
N GLU A 300 -5.34 -2.11 -17.63
CA GLU A 300 -4.42 -1.52 -18.61
C GLU A 300 -4.46 -2.28 -19.94
N PHE A 301 -4.50 -3.62 -19.89
CA PHE A 301 -4.66 -4.47 -21.06
C PHE A 301 -6.02 -4.26 -21.76
N ASP A 302 -7.12 -4.25 -20.99
CA ASP A 302 -8.47 -4.07 -21.51
C ASP A 302 -8.64 -2.71 -22.21
N MET A 303 -8.04 -1.64 -21.66
CA MET A 303 -8.04 -0.30 -22.26
C MET A 303 -7.25 -0.24 -23.57
N GLN A 304 -6.15 -0.99 -23.68
CA GLN A 304 -5.31 -1.03 -24.89
C GLN A 304 -5.90 -1.91 -26.00
N ASN A 305 -6.79 -2.85 -25.65
CA ASN A 305 -7.37 -3.82 -26.57
C ASN A 305 -8.92 -3.74 -26.58
N PRO A 306 -9.53 -2.66 -27.09
CA PRO A 306 -10.99 -2.53 -27.15
C PRO A 306 -11.60 -3.45 -28.23
N GLY A 307 -12.01 -4.67 -27.86
CA GLY A 307 -12.74 -5.63 -28.73
C GLY A 307 -12.77 -7.08 -28.21
N ALA A 308 -13.73 -7.90 -28.63
CA ALA A 308 -13.90 -9.27 -28.10
C ALA A 308 -12.73 -10.22 -28.41
N GLY A 309 -12.34 -11.04 -27.42
CA GLY A 309 -11.18 -11.96 -27.48
C GLY A 309 -10.14 -11.76 -26.37
N HIS A 310 -10.54 -11.16 -25.24
CA HIS A 310 -9.63 -10.59 -24.25
C HIS A 310 -8.84 -11.61 -23.43
N LEU A 311 -9.47 -12.71 -23.00
CA LEU A 311 -8.83 -13.60 -22.03
C LEU A 311 -7.68 -14.42 -22.63
N GLU A 312 -7.89 -15.01 -23.82
CA GLU A 312 -6.85 -15.78 -24.52
C GLU A 312 -5.65 -14.90 -24.84
N SER A 313 -5.90 -13.72 -25.43
CA SER A 313 -4.85 -12.75 -25.78
C SER A 313 -4.08 -12.27 -24.54
N PHE A 314 -4.78 -11.99 -23.43
CA PHE A 314 -4.15 -11.63 -22.16
C PHE A 314 -3.26 -12.75 -21.62
N LEU A 315 -3.75 -13.99 -21.66
CA LEU A 315 -2.97 -15.16 -21.24
C LEU A 315 -1.75 -15.38 -22.13
N GLU A 316 -1.86 -15.19 -23.45
CA GLU A 316 -0.74 -15.30 -24.38
C GLU A 316 0.33 -14.22 -24.12
N GLU A 317 -0.08 -12.95 -24.01
CA GLU A 317 0.83 -11.82 -23.77
C GLU A 317 1.56 -11.99 -22.43
N ARG A 318 0.85 -12.38 -21.36
CA ARG A 318 1.44 -12.57 -20.04
C ARG A 318 2.14 -13.93 -19.85
N ALA A 319 1.85 -14.94 -20.67
CA ALA A 319 2.61 -16.20 -20.69
C ALA A 319 4.01 -16.00 -21.29
N LEU A 320 4.14 -15.20 -22.34
CA LEU A 320 5.45 -14.83 -22.92
C LEU A 320 6.36 -14.15 -21.91
N VAL A 321 5.77 -13.33 -21.02
CA VAL A 321 6.47 -12.69 -19.91
C VAL A 321 6.92 -13.71 -18.85
N ASN A 322 6.19 -14.81 -18.67
CA ASN A 322 6.49 -15.85 -17.67
C ASN A 322 7.57 -16.87 -18.09
N ASP A 323 7.70 -17.16 -19.39
CA ASP A 323 8.54 -18.25 -19.92
C ASP A 323 9.98 -17.84 -20.27
N THR A 324 10.39 -16.59 -20.00
CA THR A 324 11.71 -16.07 -20.40
C THR A 324 12.89 -16.49 -19.50
N ASP A 325 12.68 -17.37 -18.52
CA ASP A 325 13.66 -17.61 -17.45
C ASP A 325 14.33 -18.99 -17.49
N ALA A 326 15.42 -19.06 -18.29
CA ALA A 326 16.43 -20.11 -18.18
C ALA A 326 17.84 -19.64 -18.62
N PHE A 327 18.22 -18.39 -18.35
CA PHE A 327 19.61 -17.93 -18.53
C PHE A 327 20.26 -17.61 -17.18
N GLU A 328 20.64 -18.67 -16.45
CA GLU A 328 21.46 -18.63 -15.22
C GLU A 328 22.94 -18.21 -15.48
N GLY A 329 23.21 -17.48 -16.56
CA GLY A 329 24.56 -17.25 -17.09
C GLY A 329 25.20 -15.88 -16.84
N GLU A 330 24.44 -14.84 -16.50
CA GLU A 330 25.00 -13.48 -16.43
C GLU A 330 24.82 -12.83 -15.07
N ALA A 331 25.96 -12.55 -14.42
CA ALA A 331 26.08 -11.84 -13.15
C ALA A 331 25.90 -10.31 -13.27
N ASP A 332 25.52 -9.82 -14.46
CA ASP A 332 25.34 -8.41 -14.74
C ASP A 332 23.85 -8.08 -14.89
N ARG A 333 23.19 -7.77 -13.77
CA ARG A 333 21.73 -7.58 -13.70
C ARG A 333 21.38 -6.42 -12.78
N VAL A 334 20.39 -5.63 -13.14
CA VAL A 334 19.83 -4.61 -12.25
C VAL A 334 19.16 -5.28 -11.06
N THR A 335 19.44 -4.79 -9.85
CA THR A 335 18.90 -5.39 -8.64
C THR A 335 17.63 -4.68 -8.18
N MET A 336 16.51 -5.38 -8.09
CA MET A 336 15.23 -4.85 -7.64
C MET A 336 14.87 -5.42 -6.27
N MET A 337 14.47 -4.56 -5.33
CA MET A 337 14.14 -5.00 -3.97
C MET A 337 13.29 -4.01 -3.18
N THR A 338 12.72 -4.48 -2.07
CA THR A 338 12.10 -3.59 -1.10
C THR A 338 13.15 -2.82 -0.30
N LEU A 339 12.78 -1.64 0.21
CA LEU A 339 13.64 -0.87 1.13
C LEU A 339 14.09 -1.69 2.36
N HIS A 340 13.26 -2.62 2.83
CA HIS A 340 13.60 -3.51 3.95
C HIS A 340 14.68 -4.54 3.57
N ALA A 341 14.65 -5.05 2.34
CA ALA A 341 15.63 -6.01 1.84
C ALA A 341 16.97 -5.35 1.49
N ALA A 342 16.99 -4.04 1.29
CA ALA A 342 18.20 -3.28 0.97
C ALA A 342 19.16 -3.11 2.15
N LYS A 343 18.71 -3.40 3.38
CA LYS A 343 19.54 -3.26 4.58
C LYS A 343 20.79 -4.14 4.49
N GLY A 344 21.95 -3.52 4.76
CA GLY A 344 23.25 -4.19 4.70
C GLY A 344 23.88 -4.25 3.30
N LEU A 345 23.15 -3.85 2.25
CA LEU A 345 23.66 -3.77 0.88
C LEU A 345 24.13 -2.34 0.55
N GLU A 346 24.80 -2.21 -0.60
CA GLU A 346 25.29 -0.94 -1.15
C GLU A 346 25.41 -1.05 -2.68
N PHE A 347 25.10 0.05 -3.37
CA PHE A 347 25.09 0.10 -4.83
C PHE A 347 25.66 1.43 -5.33
N PRO A 348 26.43 1.42 -6.44
CA PRO A 348 26.92 2.64 -7.08
C PRO A 348 25.81 3.63 -7.44
N SER A 349 24.67 3.16 -7.96
CA SER A 349 23.52 3.98 -8.34
C SER A 349 22.21 3.38 -7.82
N VAL A 350 21.39 4.20 -7.17
CA VAL A 350 20.11 3.78 -6.59
C VAL A 350 18.97 4.66 -7.08
N PHE A 351 17.87 4.01 -7.48
CA PHE A 351 16.58 4.64 -7.71
C PHE A 351 15.63 4.25 -6.58
N ILE A 352 15.03 5.22 -5.89
CA ILE A 352 13.94 4.99 -4.94
C ILE A 352 12.67 5.54 -5.58
N ILE A 353 11.79 4.63 -5.98
CA ILE A 353 10.55 4.96 -6.70
C ILE A 353 9.38 5.15 -5.74
N ALA A 354 8.34 5.82 -6.22
CA ALA A 354 7.08 6.02 -5.51
C ALA A 354 7.26 6.60 -4.10
N VAL A 355 8.06 7.67 -3.98
CA VAL A 355 8.22 8.46 -2.74
C VAL A 355 6.98 9.35 -2.53
N GLU A 356 5.89 8.69 -2.19
CA GLU A 356 4.52 9.21 -2.27
C GLU A 356 3.76 8.96 -0.97
N GLN A 357 2.85 9.86 -0.60
CA GLN A 357 2.05 9.73 0.61
C GLN A 357 1.13 8.50 0.51
N GLY A 358 1.14 7.65 1.53
CA GLY A 358 0.41 6.37 1.55
C GLY A 358 1.28 5.18 1.14
N LEU A 359 2.38 5.41 0.41
CA LEU A 359 3.43 4.42 0.13
C LEU A 359 4.63 4.66 1.03
N ILE A 360 5.26 5.84 0.99
CA ILE A 360 6.36 6.23 1.87
C ILE A 360 6.05 7.65 2.39
N PRO A 361 5.58 7.84 3.64
CA PRO A 361 5.29 6.81 4.63
C PRO A 361 4.07 5.96 4.26
N HIS A 362 4.15 4.66 4.57
CA HIS A 362 3.06 3.74 4.31
C HIS A 362 1.81 4.08 5.14
N GLU A 363 0.63 3.99 4.55
CA GLU A 363 -0.65 4.39 5.17
C GLU A 363 -0.91 3.76 6.55
N ARG A 364 -0.47 2.52 6.73
CA ARG A 364 -0.63 1.76 7.99
C ARG A 364 0.28 2.21 9.12
N SER A 365 1.39 2.84 8.77
CA SER A 365 2.35 3.35 9.75
C SER A 365 1.88 4.71 10.31
N LEU A 366 0.75 5.26 9.85
CA LEU A 366 0.19 6.51 10.34
C LEU A 366 -0.81 6.28 11.49
N PRO A 367 -0.77 7.08 12.57
CA PRO A 367 0.12 8.22 12.81
C PRO A 367 1.41 7.90 13.59
N THR A 368 1.50 6.75 14.27
CA THR A 368 2.52 6.48 15.31
C THR A 368 3.84 5.90 14.78
N GLY A 369 3.88 5.43 13.54
CA GLY A 369 5.02 4.78 12.89
C GLY A 369 5.82 5.66 11.92
N LEU A 370 5.57 6.97 11.88
CA LEU A 370 6.28 7.89 10.98
C LEU A 370 7.80 7.85 11.15
N GLU A 371 8.30 7.72 12.38
CA GLU A 371 9.76 7.65 12.60
C GLU A 371 10.38 6.40 12.01
N GLU A 372 9.68 5.26 12.04
CA GLU A 372 10.15 4.00 11.45
C GLU A 372 10.16 4.07 9.92
N GLU A 373 9.11 4.60 9.30
CA GLU A 373 9.08 4.83 7.86
C GLU A 373 10.17 5.83 7.41
N ARG A 374 10.49 6.82 8.26
CA ARG A 374 11.61 7.74 8.00
C ARG A 374 12.96 7.03 8.08
N ARG A 375 13.16 6.16 9.07
CA ARG A 375 14.35 5.29 9.15
C ARG A 375 14.45 4.38 7.92
N LEU A 376 13.31 3.89 7.41
CA LEU A 376 13.26 3.06 6.22
C LEU A 376 13.74 3.82 4.97
N LEU A 377 13.24 5.05 4.74
CA LEU A 377 13.72 5.89 3.64
C LEU A 377 15.19 6.29 3.84
N PHE A 378 15.62 6.62 5.06
CA PHE A 378 17.02 6.88 5.40
C PHE A 378 17.94 5.69 5.07
N VAL A 379 17.53 4.46 5.41
CA VAL A 379 18.27 3.25 5.05
C VAL A 379 18.42 3.16 3.53
N GLY A 380 17.33 3.36 2.76
CA GLY A 380 17.36 3.36 1.30
C GLY A 380 18.33 4.38 0.70
N ILE A 381 18.25 5.64 1.15
CA ILE A 381 19.14 6.72 0.70
C ILE A 381 20.60 6.37 0.97
N THR A 382 20.91 5.81 2.15
CA THR A 382 22.28 5.46 2.56
C THR A 382 22.82 4.15 1.96
N ARG A 383 22.08 3.50 1.05
CA ARG A 383 22.65 2.40 0.24
C ARG A 383 23.32 2.91 -1.03
N ALA A 384 23.03 4.14 -1.44
CA ALA A 384 23.63 4.75 -2.61
C ALA A 384 25.07 5.20 -2.33
N GLU A 385 26.01 4.79 -3.16
CA GLU A 385 27.40 5.21 -3.06
C GLU A 385 27.64 6.53 -3.81
N ARG A 386 27.24 6.62 -5.08
CA ARG A 386 27.59 7.73 -5.98
C ARG A 386 26.38 8.51 -6.47
N GLU A 387 25.35 7.80 -6.94
CA GLU A 387 24.17 8.39 -7.55
C GLU A 387 22.89 7.94 -6.84
N LEU A 388 22.00 8.90 -6.62
CA LEU A 388 20.70 8.67 -6.02
C LEU A 388 19.64 9.47 -6.78
N GLN A 389 18.56 8.79 -7.14
CA GLN A 389 17.34 9.41 -7.60
C GLN A 389 16.19 9.02 -6.68
N LEU A 390 15.41 10.02 -6.26
CA LEU A 390 14.10 9.84 -5.67
C LEU A 390 13.05 10.19 -6.73
N SER A 391 12.00 9.40 -6.88
CA SER A 391 10.92 9.72 -7.82
C SER A 391 9.53 9.56 -7.25
N LEU A 392 8.61 10.32 -7.85
CA LEU A 392 7.17 10.29 -7.63
C LEU A 392 6.46 10.50 -8.97
N THR A 393 5.17 10.16 -9.03
CA THR A 393 4.35 10.44 -10.21
C THR A 393 3.26 11.48 -9.91
N GLN A 394 2.63 12.07 -10.93
CA GLN A 394 1.44 12.91 -10.78
C GLN A 394 0.18 12.05 -10.64
N LEU A 395 0.11 10.98 -11.43
CA LEU A 395 -0.94 9.99 -11.45
C LEU A 395 -0.33 8.60 -11.22
N ARG A 396 -0.96 7.79 -10.39
CA ARG A 396 -0.58 6.39 -10.20
C ARG A 396 -1.80 5.50 -10.31
N SER A 397 -1.71 4.53 -11.21
CA SER A 397 -2.62 3.39 -11.24
C SER A 397 -2.18 2.43 -10.14
N PHE A 398 -2.90 2.42 -9.03
CA PHE A 398 -2.62 1.54 -7.90
C PHE A 398 -3.92 0.97 -7.37
N ARG A 399 -3.91 -0.34 -7.13
CA ARG A 399 -5.07 -1.10 -6.66
C ARG A 399 -6.33 -0.97 -7.53
N GLY A 400 -6.17 -1.03 -8.84
CA GLY A 400 -7.27 -0.97 -9.81
C GLY A 400 -7.87 0.42 -9.99
N SER A 401 -7.28 1.46 -9.39
CA SER A 401 -7.76 2.84 -9.49
C SER A 401 -6.63 3.79 -9.87
N VAL A 402 -6.92 4.75 -10.73
CA VAL A 402 -5.98 5.82 -11.08
C VAL A 402 -6.21 6.98 -10.13
N ASN A 403 -5.24 7.24 -9.26
CA ASN A 403 -5.34 8.29 -8.26
C ASN A 403 -4.33 9.40 -8.53
N ARG A 404 -4.71 10.63 -8.18
CA ARG A 404 -3.73 11.72 -8.03
C ARG A 404 -2.85 11.45 -6.84
N VAL A 405 -1.56 11.52 -7.09
CA VAL A 405 -0.54 11.30 -6.06
C VAL A 405 -0.40 12.55 -5.21
N VAL A 406 -0.33 12.33 -3.90
CA VAL A 406 0.12 13.34 -2.95
C VAL A 406 1.61 13.07 -2.68
N PRO A 407 2.52 14.03 -2.89
CA PRO A 407 3.94 13.84 -2.58
C PRO A 407 4.15 13.42 -1.13
N SER A 408 5.15 12.57 -0.87
CA SER A 408 5.50 12.19 0.49
C SER A 408 5.79 13.41 1.37
N SER A 409 5.28 13.39 2.59
CA SER A 409 5.63 14.39 3.60
C SER A 409 7.14 14.46 3.87
N PHE A 410 7.88 13.36 3.70
CA PHE A 410 9.34 13.33 3.86
C PHE A 410 10.06 14.18 2.83
N LEU A 411 9.49 14.41 1.64
CA LEU A 411 10.10 15.29 0.65
C LEU A 411 10.13 16.75 1.14
N MET A 412 9.27 17.15 2.09
CA MET A 412 9.32 18.49 2.70
C MET A 412 10.44 18.64 3.72
N GLU A 413 11.02 17.52 4.16
CA GLU A 413 12.14 17.48 5.11
C GLU A 413 13.51 17.50 4.41
N LEU A 414 13.52 17.38 3.07
CA LEU A 414 14.74 17.38 2.25
C LEU A 414 15.10 18.79 1.75
N PRO A 415 16.40 19.13 1.60
CA PRO A 415 16.84 20.41 1.07
C PRO A 415 16.70 20.46 -0.47
N ARG A 416 15.46 20.60 -0.96
CA ARG A 416 15.15 20.53 -2.40
C ARG A 416 15.91 21.53 -3.27
N SER A 417 16.30 22.68 -2.73
CA SER A 417 17.11 23.69 -3.45
C SER A 417 18.52 23.21 -3.80
N GLU A 418 18.99 22.14 -3.16
CA GLU A 418 20.31 21.53 -3.38
C GLU A 418 20.22 20.24 -4.22
N MET A 419 19.01 19.86 -4.60
CA MET A 419 18.73 18.68 -5.42
C MET A 419 18.56 19.08 -6.89
N ASP A 420 18.83 18.14 -7.80
CA ASP A 420 18.48 18.30 -9.21
C ASP A 420 17.02 17.90 -9.42
N THR A 421 16.14 18.89 -9.55
CA THR A 421 14.69 18.67 -9.69
C THR A 421 14.29 18.56 -11.15
N VAL A 422 13.67 17.44 -11.52
CA VAL A 422 13.10 17.25 -12.85
C VAL A 422 11.59 17.17 -12.75
N GLU A 423 10.92 18.08 -13.45
CA GLU A 423 9.47 18.13 -13.56
C GLU A 423 9.01 17.47 -14.88
N PRO A 424 7.79 16.93 -14.95
CA PRO A 424 7.31 16.29 -16.16
C PRO A 424 7.13 17.32 -17.28
N ALA A 425 7.43 16.91 -18.52
CA ALA A 425 7.33 17.77 -19.70
C ALA A 425 5.90 18.28 -19.96
N GLN A 426 4.88 17.56 -19.49
CA GLN A 426 3.48 17.95 -19.55
C GLN A 426 2.85 17.86 -18.17
N SER A 427 2.25 18.95 -17.70
CA SER A 427 1.39 18.95 -16.53
C SER A 427 0.00 18.43 -16.92
N TYR A 428 -0.43 17.29 -16.37
CA TYR A 428 -1.78 16.78 -16.59
C TYR A 428 -2.80 17.69 -15.89
N SER A 429 -3.32 18.70 -16.60
CA SER A 429 -4.57 19.34 -16.23
C SER A 429 -5.73 18.42 -16.61
N TYR A 430 -6.28 17.70 -15.64
CA TYR A 430 -7.56 17.00 -15.83
C TYR A 430 -8.63 18.04 -16.19
N GLN A 431 -9.07 18.07 -17.45
CA GLN A 431 -10.36 18.60 -17.82
C GLN A 431 -11.37 17.48 -17.55
N PRO A 432 -12.37 17.68 -16.68
CA PRO A 432 -13.46 16.74 -16.58
C PRO A 432 -14.09 16.62 -17.97
N THR A 433 -14.13 15.42 -18.54
CA THR A 433 -14.95 15.16 -19.73
C THR A 433 -16.40 15.33 -19.31
N ASP A 434 -17.01 16.39 -19.81
CA ASP A 434 -18.36 16.87 -19.52
C ASP A 434 -19.44 16.02 -20.22
N ASP A 435 -19.37 14.69 -20.05
CA ASP A 435 -20.20 13.74 -20.81
C ASP A 435 -21.43 13.22 -20.03
N PHE A 436 -21.80 13.88 -18.92
CA PHE A 436 -23.01 13.54 -18.16
C PHE A 436 -23.70 14.78 -17.55
N TYR A 437 -24.13 15.71 -18.40
CA TYR A 437 -25.26 16.58 -18.10
C TYR A 437 -26.17 16.67 -19.33
N GLN A 438 -27.13 15.75 -19.39
CA GLN A 438 -28.29 15.90 -20.24
C GLN A 438 -29.26 16.84 -19.52
N ASP A 439 -29.63 17.91 -20.19
CA ASP A 439 -30.55 18.98 -19.77
C ASP A 439 -31.75 18.47 -18.97
N ASP A 440 -31.96 19.05 -17.79
CA ASP A 440 -33.30 19.34 -17.28
C ASP A 440 -33.34 20.83 -16.94
N GLU A 441 -34.00 21.59 -17.83
CA GLU A 441 -34.36 22.99 -17.66
C GLU A 441 -35.11 23.21 -16.34
N TYR A 442 -34.58 24.08 -15.48
CA TYR A 442 -35.35 24.73 -14.43
C TYR A 442 -35.19 26.25 -14.55
N GLU A 443 -36.33 26.91 -14.76
CA GLU A 443 -36.51 28.36 -14.92
C GLU A 443 -35.94 29.15 -13.73
N GLU A 444 -35.14 30.19 -14.03
CA GLU A 444 -34.69 31.19 -13.07
C GLU A 444 -35.85 32.13 -12.68
N GLU A 445 -36.35 32.03 -11.44
CA GLU A 445 -37.06 33.14 -10.81
C GLU A 445 -36.07 34.14 -10.22
N VAL A 446 -35.96 35.29 -10.89
CA VAL A 446 -35.27 36.49 -10.47
C VAL A 446 -35.93 37.05 -9.20
N PHE A 447 -35.15 37.25 -8.12
CA PHE A 447 -35.57 38.10 -7.01
C PHE A 447 -34.54 39.21 -6.73
N GLU A 448 -35.00 40.44 -6.89
CA GLU A 448 -34.25 41.69 -6.83
C GLU A 448 -33.59 41.97 -5.47
N GLN A 449 -32.37 42.49 -5.53
CA GLN A 449 -31.64 43.09 -4.42
C GLN A 449 -32.34 44.36 -3.92
N ARG A 450 -32.54 44.45 -2.60
CA ARG A 450 -32.66 45.74 -1.90
C ARG A 450 -31.48 45.92 -0.96
N GLU A 451 -30.61 46.86 -1.33
CA GLU A 451 -29.60 47.45 -0.46
C GLU A 451 -30.27 48.23 0.67
N SER A 452 -29.70 48.12 1.88
CA SER A 452 -29.73 49.23 2.82
C SER A 452 -28.45 49.24 3.67
N ASP A 453 -27.85 50.43 3.69
CA ASP A 453 -26.63 50.84 4.40
C ASP A 453 -26.64 50.53 5.90
N SER A 454 -25.49 50.09 6.44
CA SER A 454 -24.92 50.74 7.64
C SER A 454 -23.45 50.37 7.89
N LYS A 455 -22.61 51.40 7.73
CA LYS A 455 -21.44 51.81 8.53
C LYS A 455 -20.59 50.72 9.23
N SER A 456 -19.38 50.59 8.70
CA SER A 456 -18.18 50.04 9.33
C SER A 456 -17.74 50.82 10.58
N GLN A 457 -17.48 50.10 11.68
CA GLN A 457 -16.42 50.41 12.65
C GLN A 457 -15.74 49.12 13.15
N PRO A 458 -14.43 49.17 13.47
CA PRO A 458 -13.60 48.00 13.71
C PRO A 458 -13.69 47.55 15.17
N PHE A 459 -13.84 46.24 15.42
CA PHE A 459 -13.73 45.68 16.76
C PHE A 459 -12.45 44.87 16.93
N GLY A 460 -11.68 45.29 17.93
CA GLY A 460 -10.42 44.72 18.32
C GLY A 460 -10.52 43.46 19.18
N ILE A 461 -9.35 42.89 19.38
CA ILE A 461 -9.04 41.67 20.10
C ILE A 461 -9.31 41.85 21.60
N ALA A 462 -10.21 41.05 22.19
CA ALA A 462 -10.22 40.71 23.61
C ALA A 462 -11.10 39.48 23.92
N GLY A 463 -10.54 38.50 24.62
CA GLY A 463 -11.30 37.61 25.51
C GLY A 463 -11.73 36.25 24.95
N ILE A 464 -10.80 35.30 24.88
CA ILE A 464 -11.11 33.86 24.86
C ILE A 464 -11.65 33.50 26.25
N THR A 465 -12.95 33.22 26.37
CA THR A 465 -13.52 32.52 27.53
C THR A 465 -13.65 31.04 27.20
N THR A 466 -12.93 30.24 27.97
CA THR A 466 -12.82 28.79 27.89
C THR A 466 -14.17 28.08 28.07
N ALA A 467 -14.35 27.01 27.29
CA ALA A 467 -15.51 26.10 27.26
C ALA A 467 -15.90 25.50 28.64
N THR A 468 -15.08 25.70 29.67
CA THR A 468 -15.28 25.26 31.05
C THR A 468 -16.41 26.01 31.77
N ALA A 469 -16.78 27.22 31.33
CA ALA A 469 -17.83 28.02 31.99
C ALA A 469 -19.27 27.65 31.57
N ILE A 470 -19.44 26.95 30.44
CA ILE A 470 -20.76 26.46 29.98
C ILE A 470 -21.13 25.15 30.69
N PHE A 471 -20.14 24.42 31.20
CA PHE A 471 -20.32 23.13 31.86
C PHE A 471 -20.90 23.20 33.29
N SER A 472 -20.94 24.37 33.92
CA SER A 472 -21.39 24.50 35.32
C SER A 472 -22.88 24.81 35.50
N GLN A 473 -23.68 24.90 34.44
CA GLN A 473 -25.13 25.20 34.53
C GLN A 473 -26.07 24.09 34.04
N ALA A 474 -25.53 22.96 33.52
CA ALA A 474 -26.35 21.87 32.99
C ALA A 474 -26.43 20.63 33.92
N ASN A 475 -25.85 20.70 35.13
CA ASN A 475 -25.73 19.56 36.03
C ASN A 475 -26.68 19.60 37.24
N ASP A 476 -27.88 20.14 37.05
CA ASP A 476 -28.98 20.05 38.01
C ASP A 476 -30.31 19.82 37.27
N SER A 477 -30.60 18.57 36.89
CA SER A 477 -31.97 17.98 36.88
C SER A 477 -31.97 16.53 36.35
N GLU A 478 -32.35 15.62 37.24
CA GLU A 478 -33.14 14.39 37.06
C GLU A 478 -32.81 13.39 35.93
N GLN A 479 -32.52 12.16 36.37
CA GLN A 479 -32.52 10.93 35.55
C GLN A 479 -33.88 10.72 34.87
N GLN A 480 -33.90 10.78 33.53
CA GLN A 480 -34.97 10.20 32.72
C GLN A 480 -34.36 9.22 31.70
N SER A 481 -35.00 8.06 31.60
CA SER A 481 -34.70 6.95 30.70
C SER A 481 -34.77 7.37 29.22
N ALA A 482 -33.84 6.85 28.40
CA ALA A 482 -33.55 7.28 27.04
C ALA A 482 -34.59 6.94 25.94
N ASP A 483 -35.78 6.43 26.29
CA ASP A 483 -36.72 5.85 25.32
C ASP A 483 -37.94 6.70 24.95
N ASP A 484 -38.10 7.93 25.48
CA ASP A 484 -39.31 8.73 25.22
C ASP A 484 -39.03 10.24 25.03
N LEU A 485 -38.24 10.55 24.00
CA LEU A 485 -37.96 11.95 23.63
C LEU A 485 -38.25 12.20 22.13
N PRO A 486 -38.91 13.32 21.78
CA PRO A 486 -39.43 13.54 20.42
C PRO A 486 -38.30 13.64 19.38
N ASN A 487 -38.50 12.94 18.26
CA ASN A 487 -37.55 12.85 17.16
C ASN A 487 -37.45 14.22 16.44
N VAL A 488 -36.25 14.81 16.39
CA VAL A 488 -36.01 16.11 15.73
C VAL A 488 -36.02 15.91 14.22
N ASP A 489 -36.73 16.77 13.49
CA ASP A 489 -36.77 16.68 12.03
C ASP A 489 -35.34 16.74 11.45
N PRO A 490 -34.89 15.70 10.70
CA PRO A 490 -33.59 15.69 10.04
C PRO A 490 -33.33 16.93 9.17
N GLY A 491 -34.36 17.64 8.71
CA GLY A 491 -34.28 18.89 7.95
C GLY A 491 -33.53 20.03 8.66
N VAL A 492 -33.58 20.07 10.00
CA VAL A 492 -33.07 21.19 10.80
C VAL A 492 -31.54 21.28 10.82
N PHE A 493 -30.84 20.17 10.61
CA PHE A 493 -29.38 20.11 10.69
C PHE A 493 -28.69 20.78 9.49
N LYS A 494 -27.68 21.60 9.77
CA LYS A 494 -26.82 22.29 8.78
C LYS A 494 -25.35 22.00 9.06
N ILE A 495 -24.52 22.03 8.02
CA ILE A 495 -23.05 21.92 8.16
C ILE A 495 -22.57 23.09 9.03
N GLY A 496 -21.74 22.79 10.01
CA GLY A 496 -21.21 23.75 10.98
C GLY A 496 -22.06 23.95 12.23
N MET A 497 -23.25 23.35 12.30
CA MET A 497 -24.15 23.48 13.45
C MET A 497 -23.59 22.75 14.69
N PRO A 498 -23.55 23.38 15.88
CA PRO A 498 -23.22 22.71 17.13
C PRO A 498 -24.38 21.80 17.56
N VAL A 499 -24.05 20.59 17.96
CA VAL A 499 -25.00 19.55 18.37
C VAL A 499 -24.55 18.86 19.65
N ILE A 500 -25.46 18.24 20.39
CA ILE A 500 -25.17 17.44 21.58
C ILE A 500 -25.73 16.02 21.40
N HIS A 501 -24.92 15.03 21.75
CA HIS A 501 -25.34 13.63 21.84
C HIS A 501 -25.27 13.17 23.31
N PRO A 502 -26.28 12.46 23.85
CA PRO A 502 -26.31 12.04 25.25
C PRO A 502 -25.06 11.26 25.70
N GLU A 503 -24.54 10.37 24.85
CA GLU A 503 -23.35 9.55 25.16
C GLU A 503 -22.01 10.18 24.76
N HIS A 504 -22.00 11.04 23.74
CA HIS A 504 -20.75 11.54 23.13
C HIS A 504 -20.48 13.02 23.42
N GLY A 505 -21.41 13.68 24.11
CA GLY A 505 -21.30 15.08 24.48
C GLY A 505 -21.47 16.02 23.28
N PRO A 506 -20.95 17.27 23.39
CA PRO A 506 -21.07 18.27 22.34
C PRO A 506 -20.18 17.95 21.13
N GLY A 507 -20.69 18.23 19.93
CA GLY A 507 -19.98 18.06 18.67
C GLY A 507 -20.44 19.08 17.63
N LYS A 508 -19.81 19.03 16.45
CA LYS A 508 -20.12 19.93 15.32
C LYS A 508 -20.38 19.10 14.07
N VAL A 509 -21.45 19.41 13.34
CA VAL A 509 -21.75 18.75 12.05
C VAL A 509 -20.71 19.17 11.03
N VAL A 510 -19.96 18.21 10.49
CA VAL A 510 -18.90 18.44 9.49
C VAL A 510 -19.34 18.08 8.07
N ALA A 511 -20.26 17.12 7.92
CA ALA A 511 -20.84 16.76 6.62
C ALA A 511 -22.28 16.27 6.78
N LEU A 512 -23.10 16.48 5.76
CA LEU A 512 -24.46 15.95 5.66
C LEU A 512 -24.59 15.22 4.33
N SER A 513 -25.15 14.01 4.34
CA SER A 513 -25.38 13.23 3.12
C SER A 513 -26.74 12.55 3.15
N GLY A 514 -27.32 12.28 1.98
CA GLY A 514 -28.68 11.74 1.85
C GLY A 514 -29.78 12.78 2.07
N SER A 515 -31.03 12.35 1.86
CA SER A 515 -32.22 13.20 1.95
C SER A 515 -33.35 12.51 2.74
N GLY A 516 -34.27 13.31 3.29
CA GLY A 516 -35.44 12.81 4.02
C GLY A 516 -35.09 11.88 5.19
N LYS A 517 -35.72 10.69 5.21
CA LYS A 517 -35.62 9.73 6.33
C LYS A 517 -34.26 9.04 6.47
N ASN A 518 -33.43 9.08 5.43
CA ASN A 518 -32.10 8.47 5.39
C ASN A 518 -30.98 9.51 5.49
N ARG A 519 -31.29 10.76 5.85
CA ARG A 519 -30.29 11.82 6.00
C ARG A 519 -29.32 11.46 7.12
N THR A 520 -28.04 11.43 6.79
CA THR A 520 -26.95 11.17 7.73
C THR A 520 -26.15 12.43 8.00
N ALA A 521 -25.66 12.55 9.23
CA ALA A 521 -24.75 13.62 9.63
C ALA A 521 -23.45 13.00 10.12
N THR A 522 -22.34 13.55 9.63
CA THR A 522 -21.03 13.28 10.19
C THR A 522 -20.74 14.36 11.23
N ILE A 523 -20.51 13.97 12.48
CA ILE A 523 -20.35 14.85 13.63
C ILE A 523 -18.97 14.64 14.23
N ASN A 524 -18.25 15.74 14.47
CA ASN A 524 -16.98 15.73 15.19
C ASN A 524 -17.20 16.13 16.65
N TYR A 525 -16.97 15.21 17.59
CA TYR A 525 -17.23 15.41 19.02
C TYR A 525 -16.00 15.96 19.77
N ALA A 526 -16.23 16.90 20.68
CA ALA A 526 -15.15 17.60 21.39
C ALA A 526 -14.47 16.76 22.50
N ALA A 527 -15.14 15.73 23.02
CA ALA A 527 -14.69 14.95 24.18
C ALA A 527 -14.06 13.59 23.82
N GLY A 528 -13.13 13.56 22.85
CA GLY A 528 -12.34 12.37 22.52
C GLY A 528 -13.10 11.23 21.81
N ALA A 529 -14.39 11.41 21.50
CA ALA A 529 -15.20 10.40 20.79
C ALA A 529 -14.98 10.35 19.26
N GLY A 530 -14.13 11.25 18.73
CA GLY A 530 -13.76 11.30 17.31
C GLY A 530 -14.90 11.73 16.39
N GLN A 531 -14.71 11.52 15.09
CA GLN A 531 -15.71 11.78 14.06
C GLN A 531 -16.59 10.54 13.87
N ARG A 532 -17.91 10.71 13.93
CA ARG A 532 -18.87 9.62 13.70
C ARG A 532 -19.97 10.03 12.73
N THR A 533 -20.42 9.09 11.92
CA THR A 533 -21.55 9.26 11.01
C THR A 533 -22.78 8.60 11.61
N VAL A 534 -23.87 9.36 11.73
CA VAL A 534 -25.13 8.89 12.31
C VAL A 534 -26.29 9.16 11.37
N VAL A 535 -27.27 8.26 11.33
CA VAL A 535 -28.55 8.49 10.64
C VAL A 535 -29.42 9.35 11.55
N LEU A 536 -29.72 10.59 11.14
CA LEU A 536 -30.34 11.60 12.01
C LEU A 536 -31.69 11.17 12.57
N LYS A 537 -32.47 10.40 11.82
CA LYS A 537 -33.78 9.88 12.25
C LYS A 537 -33.69 8.85 13.39
N HIS A 538 -32.56 8.16 13.51
CA HIS A 538 -32.34 7.07 14.46
C HIS A 538 -31.34 7.44 15.55
N SER A 539 -30.89 8.69 15.59
CA SER A 539 -29.84 9.15 16.49
C SER A 539 -30.39 10.20 17.45
N PRO A 540 -30.08 10.13 18.76
CA PRO A 540 -30.58 11.06 19.78
C PRO A 540 -29.86 12.44 19.76
N VAL A 541 -29.31 12.85 18.61
CA VAL A 541 -28.56 14.11 18.45
C VAL A 541 -29.51 15.30 18.46
N ARG A 542 -29.15 16.37 19.17
CA ARG A 542 -29.91 17.63 19.21
C ARG A 542 -29.05 18.84 18.86
N PRO A 543 -29.58 19.86 18.16
CA PRO A 543 -28.88 21.13 17.98
C PRO A 543 -28.75 21.87 19.33
N ILE A 544 -27.59 22.51 19.55
CA ILE A 544 -27.36 23.40 20.70
C ILE A 544 -27.64 24.83 20.24
N GLY A 545 -28.66 25.46 20.82
CA GLY A 545 -29.10 26.81 20.44
C GLY A 545 -30.17 26.77 19.35
N SER A 546 -31.43 26.70 19.78
CA SER A 546 -32.58 27.20 19.03
C SER A 546 -32.94 28.57 19.55
#